data_AF-A0A075AX35-F1
#
_entry.id   AF-A0A075AX35-F1
#
_cell.length_a   1.000
_cell.length_b   1.000
_cell.length_c   1.000
_cell.angle_alpha   90.00
_cell.angle_beta   90.00
_cell.angle_gamma   90.00
#
_symmetry.space_group_name_H-M   'P 1'
#
loop_
_entity.id
_entity.type
_entity.pdbx_description
1 polymer ?
#
loop_
_entity_poly.entity_id
_entity_poly.type
_entity_poly.pdbx_seq_one_letter_code
_entity_poly.pdbx_strand_id
1 'polypeptide(L)'
;MKTSSYRERDNERHEMHEENSHDDATAKLRSAATKRKGRGFSSVDDKGTAMDVDHEFDQLDPENAVEHAQKCWIIFVTGLHEEITEEDIQDKFADFGEIMNLHLNLDRRTGFVKGYALIEYRDFKEAEAAVSNMNGALIFDRPVKCDFAFVHERRDRRSDNRRK
;
A
#
# COMPACT_ATOMS: atom_id res chain seq x y z
N MET A 1 5.39 -52.07 22.62
CA MET A 1 6.61 -51.70 21.87
C MET A 1 6.18 -51.32 20.46
N LYS A 2 6.30 -50.04 20.10
CA LYS A 2 5.86 -49.48 18.81
C LYS A 2 7.09 -49.28 17.94
N THR A 3 7.18 -49.95 16.80
CA THR A 3 8.15 -49.61 15.75
C THR A 3 7.51 -49.83 14.39
N SER A 4 7.19 -48.74 13.68
CA SER A 4 7.09 -48.75 12.23
C SER A 4 7.53 -47.39 11.72
N SER A 5 8.70 -47.44 11.08
CA SER A 5 9.50 -46.34 10.54
C SER A 5 8.79 -45.66 9.37
N TYR A 6 8.67 -44.34 9.42
CA TYR A 6 8.23 -43.51 8.30
C TYR A 6 9.45 -42.82 7.67
N ARG A 7 9.78 -43.28 6.46
CA ARG A 7 10.47 -42.62 5.35
C ARG A 7 11.18 -41.28 5.65
N GLU A 8 12.51 -41.32 5.65
CA GLU A 8 13.36 -40.20 5.26
C GLU A 8 13.08 -39.87 3.78
N ARG A 9 12.66 -38.64 3.51
CA ARG A 9 12.67 -38.06 2.18
C ARG A 9 13.80 -37.06 2.10
N ASP A 10 14.59 -37.24 1.07
CA ASP A 10 15.72 -36.43 0.65
C ASP A 10 15.38 -34.94 0.65
N ASN A 11 16.21 -34.19 1.38
CA ASN A 11 16.23 -32.74 1.40
C ASN A 11 17.21 -32.27 0.32
N GLU A 12 16.77 -32.31 -0.93
CA GLU A 12 17.45 -31.61 -2.01
C GLU A 12 16.68 -30.32 -2.31
N ARG A 13 17.40 -29.23 -2.05
CA ARG A 13 16.99 -27.83 -2.15
C ARG A 13 16.32 -27.57 -3.49
N HIS A 14 15.05 -27.18 -3.45
CA HIS A 14 14.41 -26.53 -4.58
C HIS A 14 15.06 -25.15 -4.75
N GLU A 15 15.89 -25.01 -5.77
CA GLU A 15 16.33 -23.72 -6.29
C GLU A 15 15.09 -22.89 -6.61
N MET A 16 14.85 -21.84 -5.83
CA MET A 16 13.83 -20.84 -6.13
C MET A 16 14.38 -19.97 -7.26
N HIS A 17 13.93 -20.23 -8.48
CA HIS A 17 14.01 -19.26 -9.56
C HIS A 17 13.05 -18.11 -9.24
N GLU A 18 13.60 -16.98 -8.80
CA GLU A 18 12.92 -15.69 -8.72
C GLU A 18 12.59 -15.21 -10.14
N GLU A 19 11.32 -15.25 -10.55
CA GLU A 19 10.85 -14.51 -11.73
C GLU A 19 10.22 -13.18 -11.30
N ASN A 20 11.01 -12.11 -11.42
CA ASN A 20 10.61 -10.71 -11.33
C ASN A 20 9.47 -10.38 -12.30
N SER A 21 8.22 -10.33 -11.83
CA SER A 21 7.06 -10.00 -12.69
C SER A 21 6.65 -8.51 -12.65
N HIS A 22 7.11 -7.73 -11.67
CA HIS A 22 6.70 -6.33 -11.50
C HIS A 22 7.46 -5.35 -12.42
N ASP A 23 8.72 -5.65 -12.74
CA ASP A 23 9.57 -4.79 -13.57
C ASP A 23 9.16 -4.79 -15.05
N ASP A 24 8.68 -5.93 -15.56
CA ASP A 24 8.28 -6.08 -16.97
C ASP A 24 7.04 -5.22 -17.32
N ALA A 25 6.05 -5.17 -16.43
CA ALA A 25 4.83 -4.39 -16.64
C ALA A 25 5.11 -2.87 -16.69
N THR A 26 5.97 -2.37 -15.80
CA THR A 26 6.34 -0.95 -15.78
C THR A 26 7.20 -0.58 -16.99
N ALA A 27 8.11 -1.46 -17.42
CA ALA A 27 8.92 -1.27 -18.63
C ALA A 27 8.05 -1.24 -19.91
N LYS A 28 7.02 -2.07 -19.97
CA LYS A 28 6.04 -2.09 -21.07
C LYS A 28 5.22 -0.80 -21.13
N LEU A 29 4.76 -0.28 -19.98
CA LEU A 29 4.07 1.02 -19.93
C LEU A 29 4.98 2.18 -20.33
N ARG A 30 6.26 2.15 -19.91
CA ARG A 30 7.25 3.18 -20.25
C ARG A 30 7.61 3.19 -21.75
N SER A 31 7.69 2.02 -22.38
CA SER A 31 7.99 1.91 -23.82
C SER A 31 6.79 2.26 -24.70
N ALA A 32 5.56 2.02 -24.22
CA ALA A 32 4.33 2.40 -24.92
C ALA A 32 4.01 3.91 -24.90
N ALA A 33 4.69 4.70 -24.06
CA ALA A 33 4.43 6.13 -23.93
C ALA A 33 4.87 6.92 -25.18
N THR A 34 3.91 7.46 -25.93
CA THR A 34 4.15 8.22 -27.19
C THR A 34 4.73 9.62 -26.96
N LYS A 35 4.66 10.17 -25.75
CA LYS A 35 5.19 11.49 -25.40
C LYS A 35 6.16 11.37 -24.23
N ARG A 36 7.40 11.83 -24.43
CA ARG A 36 8.45 11.86 -23.40
C ARG A 36 8.98 13.30 -23.31
N LYS A 37 8.97 13.89 -22.11
CA LYS A 37 9.43 15.27 -21.86
C LYS A 37 10.04 15.37 -20.47
N GLY A 38 11.20 16.02 -20.37
CA GLY A 38 11.94 16.19 -19.13
C GLY A 38 13.41 15.85 -19.32
N ARG A 39 14.27 16.29 -18.39
CA ARG A 39 15.71 16.04 -18.45
C ARG A 39 16.10 14.61 -18.07
N GLY A 40 15.19 13.83 -17.49
CA GLY A 40 15.42 12.42 -17.11
C GLY A 40 15.38 11.40 -18.27
N PHE A 41 15.42 11.85 -19.52
CA PHE A 41 15.36 11.00 -20.72
C PHE A 41 16.59 11.13 -21.62
N SER A 42 17.61 11.91 -21.25
CA SER A 42 18.81 12.02 -22.07
C SER A 42 19.52 10.67 -22.15
N SER A 43 19.81 10.24 -23.37
CA SER A 43 20.67 9.10 -23.67
C SER A 43 21.96 9.19 -22.84
N VAL A 44 22.35 8.05 -22.29
CA VAL A 44 23.55 7.82 -21.49
C VAL A 44 24.78 8.13 -22.33
N ASP A 45 25.25 9.38 -22.32
CA ASP A 45 26.59 9.78 -22.76
C ASP A 45 26.94 11.14 -22.12
N ASP A 46 27.02 11.21 -20.79
CA ASP A 46 27.76 12.29 -20.13
C ASP A 46 28.30 11.79 -18.79
N LYS A 47 29.63 11.72 -18.69
CA LYS A 47 30.35 11.38 -17.47
C LYS A 47 30.28 12.58 -16.52
N GLY A 48 29.13 12.71 -15.83
CA GLY A 48 29.02 13.60 -14.68
C GLY A 48 29.73 12.97 -13.48
N THR A 49 30.78 13.64 -12.99
CA THR A 49 31.48 13.29 -11.76
C THR A 49 30.49 13.35 -10.59
N ALA A 50 30.05 12.18 -10.11
CA ALA A 50 29.35 12.09 -8.84
C ALA A 50 30.34 12.48 -7.74
N MET A 51 30.01 13.48 -6.92
CA MET A 51 30.68 13.63 -5.63
C MET A 51 30.09 12.58 -4.69
N ASP A 52 30.93 11.65 -4.27
CA ASP A 52 30.63 10.76 -3.16
C ASP A 52 30.52 11.62 -1.90
N VAL A 53 29.29 11.80 -1.42
CA VAL A 53 29.02 12.36 -0.08
C VAL A 53 28.87 11.17 0.84
N ASP A 54 29.87 10.97 1.68
CA ASP A 54 29.90 9.94 2.71
C ASP A 54 28.85 10.27 3.78
N HIS A 55 27.58 9.97 3.50
CA HIS A 55 26.53 10.00 4.51
C HIS A 55 26.66 8.73 5.36
N GLU A 56 27.42 8.85 6.44
CA GLU A 56 27.36 7.93 7.59
C GLU A 56 25.94 8.02 8.19
N PHE A 57 25.04 7.20 7.65
CA PHE A 57 23.70 7.03 8.19
C PHE A 57 23.83 6.15 9.43
N ASP A 58 23.52 6.71 10.60
CA ASP A 58 23.46 5.99 11.86
C ASP A 58 22.55 4.76 11.66
N GLN A 59 23.15 3.57 11.64
CA GLN A 59 22.44 2.32 11.44
C GLN A 59 21.58 2.09 12.68
N LEU A 60 20.32 2.51 12.61
CA LEU A 60 19.32 2.12 13.60
C LEU A 60 19.24 0.60 13.60
N ASP A 61 19.69 -0.03 14.69
CA ASP A 61 19.59 -1.47 14.90
C ASP A 61 18.12 -1.90 14.72
N PRO A 62 17.79 -2.65 13.65
CA PRO A 62 16.41 -3.03 13.34
C PRO A 62 15.82 -3.98 14.39
N GLU A 63 16.65 -4.58 15.26
CA GLU A 63 16.19 -5.42 16.36
C GLU A 63 15.39 -4.65 17.43
N ASN A 64 15.65 -3.34 17.62
CA ASN A 64 14.95 -2.54 18.64
C ASN A 64 13.74 -1.75 18.11
N ALA A 65 13.63 -1.54 16.79
CA ALA A 65 12.54 -0.76 16.20
C ALA A 65 11.26 -1.58 15.90
N VAL A 66 11.37 -2.92 15.94
CA VAL A 66 10.35 -3.82 15.35
C VAL A 66 9.46 -4.49 16.41
N GLU A 67 9.71 -4.32 17.70
CA GLU A 67 9.00 -5.13 18.71
C GLU A 67 7.51 -4.80 18.92
N HIS A 68 7.00 -3.63 18.49
CA HIS A 68 5.60 -3.27 18.73
C HIS A 68 4.90 -2.53 17.58
N ALA A 69 5.34 -2.73 16.33
CA ALA A 69 4.52 -2.32 15.19
C ALA A 69 3.27 -3.22 15.13
N GLN A 70 2.23 -2.84 15.87
CA GLN A 70 0.96 -3.57 15.85
C GLN A 70 0.42 -3.55 14.43
N LYS A 71 -0.08 -4.70 13.97
CA LYS A 71 -0.71 -4.81 12.67
C LYS A 71 -1.99 -3.96 12.67
N CYS A 72 -2.02 -2.92 11.87
CA CYS A 72 -3.17 -2.04 11.68
C CYS A 72 -3.77 -2.19 10.27
N TRP A 73 -4.94 -1.60 10.07
CA TRP A 73 -5.68 -1.63 8.80
C TRP A 73 -5.97 -0.21 8.33
N ILE A 74 -5.44 0.13 7.16
CA ILE A 74 -5.56 1.48 6.61
C ILE A 74 -6.58 1.46 5.46
N ILE A 75 -7.59 2.32 5.57
CA ILE A 75 -8.54 2.60 4.50
C ILE A 75 -8.16 3.92 3.81
N PHE A 76 -8.46 3.98 2.52
CA PHE A 76 -8.25 5.13 1.66
C PHE A 76 -9.60 5.69 1.25
N VAL A 77 -9.85 6.95 1.62
CA VAL A 77 -11.10 7.65 1.33
C VAL A 77 -10.83 8.72 0.30
N THR A 78 -11.59 8.74 -0.80
CA THR A 78 -11.46 9.73 -1.88
C THR A 78 -12.77 10.40 -2.21
N GLY A 79 -12.69 11.54 -2.90
CA GLY A 79 -13.87 12.33 -3.24
C GLY A 79 -14.32 13.22 -2.10
N LEU A 80 -13.43 13.55 -1.16
CA LEU A 80 -13.74 14.48 -0.07
C LEU A 80 -13.97 15.90 -0.60
N HIS A 81 -14.82 16.65 0.10
CA HIS A 81 -15.05 18.08 -0.18
C HIS A 81 -13.84 18.91 0.23
N GLU A 82 -13.53 20.00 -0.48
CA GLU A 82 -12.29 20.78 -0.27
C GLU A 82 -12.23 21.55 1.06
N GLU A 83 -13.40 21.80 1.65
CA GLU A 83 -13.56 22.47 2.95
C GLU A 83 -13.78 21.49 4.12
N ILE A 84 -13.71 20.17 3.89
CA ILE A 84 -13.88 19.20 4.97
C ILE A 84 -12.73 19.33 5.99
N THR A 85 -13.05 19.09 7.26
CA THR A 85 -12.08 19.11 8.35
C THR A 85 -11.76 17.71 8.87
N GLU A 86 -10.71 17.58 9.66
CA GLU A 86 -10.39 16.31 10.35
C GLU A 86 -11.50 15.92 11.34
N GLU A 87 -12.14 16.91 11.99
CA GLU A 87 -13.28 16.70 12.89
C GLU A 87 -14.47 16.07 12.16
N ASP A 88 -14.82 16.57 10.97
CA ASP A 88 -15.88 15.98 10.15
C ASP A 88 -15.59 14.52 9.78
N ILE A 89 -14.33 14.20 9.46
CA ILE A 89 -13.92 12.83 9.15
C ILE A 89 -13.99 11.97 10.41
N GLN A 90 -13.50 12.48 11.55
CA GLN A 90 -13.55 11.77 12.81
C GLN A 90 -14.99 11.44 13.21
N ASP A 91 -15.90 12.41 13.13
CA ASP A 91 -17.33 12.23 13.43
C ASP A 91 -17.99 11.20 12.50
N LYS A 92 -17.65 11.20 11.20
CA LYS A 92 -18.25 10.26 10.24
C LYS A 92 -17.69 8.85 10.33
N PHE A 93 -16.46 8.68 10.81
CA PHE A 93 -15.75 7.40 10.77
C PHE A 93 -15.55 6.77 12.17
N ALA A 94 -15.77 7.51 13.26
CA ALA A 94 -15.67 7.00 14.63
C ALA A 94 -16.73 5.93 14.97
N ASP A 95 -17.87 5.93 14.28
CA ASP A 95 -18.94 4.94 14.50
C ASP A 95 -18.52 3.49 14.15
N PHE A 96 -17.46 3.32 13.35
CA PHE A 96 -17.02 2.00 12.89
C PHE A 96 -15.91 1.39 13.75
N GLY A 97 -15.22 2.18 14.57
CA GLY A 97 -14.10 1.74 15.39
C GLY A 97 -13.21 2.87 15.88
N GLU A 98 -12.22 2.54 16.69
CA GLU A 98 -11.23 3.51 17.17
C GLU A 98 -10.28 3.91 16.03
N ILE A 99 -10.29 5.21 15.68
CA ILE A 99 -9.35 5.77 14.71
C ILE A 99 -7.99 5.93 15.38
N MET A 100 -7.03 5.10 14.98
CA MET A 100 -5.65 5.10 15.49
C MET A 100 -4.85 6.26 14.89
N ASN A 101 -5.11 6.56 13.62
CA ASN A 101 -4.45 7.64 12.91
C ASN A 101 -5.32 8.16 11.75
N LEU A 102 -5.21 9.45 11.46
CA LEU A 102 -5.95 10.14 10.40
C LEU A 102 -4.99 11.09 9.66
N HIS A 103 -4.89 10.94 8.35
CA HIS A 103 -4.14 11.87 7.50
C HIS A 103 -5.06 12.53 6.48
N LEU A 104 -5.41 13.80 6.71
CA LEU A 104 -6.15 14.65 5.78
C LEU A 104 -5.22 15.67 5.10
N ASN A 105 -4.54 15.22 4.05
CA ASN A 105 -3.52 16.04 3.41
C ASN A 105 -4.10 17.24 2.68
N LEU A 106 -3.41 18.38 2.77
CA LEU A 106 -3.78 19.62 2.10
C LEU A 106 -3.12 19.77 0.73
N ASP A 107 -3.79 20.45 -0.19
CA ASP A 107 -3.17 20.98 -1.39
C ASP A 107 -2.26 22.16 -1.01
N ARG A 108 -0.95 21.97 -1.19
CA ARG A 108 0.09 22.95 -0.80
C ARG A 108 -0.05 24.33 -1.46
N ARG A 109 -0.80 24.47 -2.56
CA ARG A 109 -0.99 25.75 -3.24
C ARG A 109 -2.20 26.51 -2.72
N THR A 110 -3.31 25.81 -2.49
CA THR A 110 -4.58 26.45 -2.11
C THR A 110 -4.82 26.45 -0.60
N GLY A 111 -4.22 25.52 0.14
CA GLY A 111 -4.45 25.31 1.57
C GLY A 111 -5.71 24.49 1.89
N PHE A 112 -6.54 24.18 0.90
CA PHE A 112 -7.71 23.30 1.05
C PHE A 112 -7.31 21.83 1.06
N VAL A 113 -8.22 20.93 1.44
CA VAL A 113 -7.90 19.50 1.43
C VAL A 113 -7.64 18.99 0.01
N LYS A 114 -6.77 18.00 -0.11
CA LYS A 114 -6.40 17.43 -1.40
C LYS A 114 -7.50 16.56 -2.03
N GLY A 115 -8.55 16.24 -1.26
CA GLY A 115 -9.69 15.45 -1.68
C GLY A 115 -9.60 13.96 -1.30
N TYR A 116 -8.65 13.58 -0.44
CA TYR A 116 -8.51 12.23 0.08
C TYR A 116 -8.04 12.22 1.54
N ALA A 117 -8.30 11.11 2.23
CA ALA A 117 -7.78 10.82 3.57
C ALA A 117 -7.31 9.37 3.69
N LEU A 118 -6.37 9.13 4.60
CA LEU A 118 -6.00 7.80 5.07
C LEU A 118 -6.48 7.67 6.51
N ILE A 119 -7.22 6.61 6.81
CA ILE A 119 -7.76 6.35 8.15
C ILE A 119 -7.27 4.98 8.58
N GLU A 120 -6.64 4.93 9.75
CA GLU A 120 -6.07 3.72 10.32
C GLU A 120 -6.94 3.22 11.47
N TYR A 121 -7.35 1.96 11.40
CA TYR A 121 -8.04 1.24 12.46
C TYR A 121 -7.16 0.15 13.04
N ARG A 122 -7.45 -0.22 14.29
CA ARG A 122 -6.80 -1.32 14.98
C ARG A 122 -7.21 -2.66 14.37
N ASP A 123 -8.50 -2.88 14.16
CA ASP A 123 -9.04 -4.16 13.75
C ASP A 123 -9.52 -4.19 12.29
N PHE A 124 -9.42 -5.36 11.67
CA PHE A 124 -9.90 -5.58 10.30
C PHE A 124 -11.40 -5.31 10.17
N LYS A 125 -12.18 -5.73 11.16
CA LYS A 125 -13.65 -5.63 11.14
C LYS A 125 -14.12 -4.19 11.16
N GLU A 126 -13.42 -3.32 11.88
CA GLU A 126 -13.69 -1.88 11.94
C GLU A 126 -13.46 -1.24 10.56
N ALA A 127 -12.29 -1.52 9.96
CA ALA A 127 -11.96 -1.05 8.61
C ALA A 127 -12.92 -1.59 7.54
N GLU A 128 -13.30 -2.87 7.61
CA GLU A 128 -14.26 -3.50 6.69
C GLU A 128 -15.67 -2.88 6.83
N ALA A 129 -16.10 -2.59 8.06
CA ALA A 129 -17.36 -1.92 8.32
C ALA A 129 -17.35 -0.49 7.75
N ALA A 130 -16.27 0.27 7.96
CA ALA A 130 -16.13 1.61 7.40
C ALA A 130 -16.20 1.61 5.86
N VAL A 131 -15.43 0.72 5.21
CA VAL A 131 -15.46 0.58 3.74
C VAL A 131 -16.85 0.20 3.24
N SER A 132 -17.51 -0.76 3.87
CA SER A 132 -18.81 -1.27 3.40
C SER A 132 -19.94 -0.25 3.55
N ASN A 133 -19.92 0.56 4.60
CA ASN A 133 -20.99 1.52 4.90
C ASN A 133 -20.76 2.90 4.30
N MET A 134 -19.50 3.37 4.20
CA MET A 134 -19.20 4.72 3.73
C MET A 134 -18.92 4.80 2.23
N ASN A 135 -18.64 3.67 1.57
CA ASN A 135 -18.44 3.70 0.12
C ASN A 135 -19.74 4.10 -0.61
N GLY A 136 -19.71 5.24 -1.28
CA GLY A 136 -20.86 5.86 -1.94
C GLY A 136 -21.71 6.76 -1.04
N ALA A 137 -21.40 6.86 0.26
CA ALA A 137 -22.10 7.75 1.17
C ALA A 137 -21.85 9.22 0.81
N LEU A 138 -22.82 10.08 1.12
CA LEU A 138 -22.71 11.52 0.86
C LEU A 138 -22.07 12.22 2.07
N ILE A 139 -21.00 12.94 1.82
CA ILE A 139 -20.35 13.84 2.77
C ILE A 139 -20.28 15.21 2.10
N PHE A 140 -20.93 16.23 2.69
CA PHE A 140 -21.11 17.56 2.07
C PHE A 140 -21.69 17.45 0.65
N ASP A 141 -22.77 16.68 0.51
CA ASP A 141 -23.47 16.39 -0.77
C ASP A 141 -22.60 15.78 -1.88
N ARG A 142 -21.42 15.26 -1.54
CA ARG A 142 -20.52 14.61 -2.46
C ARG A 142 -20.37 13.13 -2.10
N PRO A 143 -20.54 12.19 -3.06
CA PRO A 143 -20.31 10.79 -2.81
C PRO A 143 -18.83 10.52 -2.62
N VAL A 144 -18.47 9.87 -1.52
CA VAL A 144 -17.10 9.44 -1.25
C VAL A 144 -16.89 8.00 -1.72
N LYS A 145 -15.64 7.63 -1.97
CA LYS A 145 -15.23 6.23 -2.20
C LYS A 145 -14.32 5.78 -1.09
N CYS A 146 -14.52 4.56 -0.61
CA CYS A 146 -13.71 3.96 0.45
C CYS A 146 -13.19 2.61 -0.03
N ASP A 147 -11.88 2.41 0.08
CA ASP A 147 -11.18 1.17 -0.28
C ASP A 147 -10.09 0.86 0.76
N PHE A 148 -9.60 -0.37 0.82
CA PHE A 148 -8.37 -0.65 1.57
C PHE A 148 -7.17 -0.01 0.85
N ALA A 149 -6.33 0.70 1.60
CA ALA A 149 -5.20 1.44 1.03
C ALA A 149 -4.12 0.51 0.44
N PHE A 150 -3.92 -0.66 1.06
CA PHE A 150 -2.89 -1.61 0.66
C PHE A 150 -3.52 -2.97 0.38
N VAL A 151 -3.38 -3.42 -0.88
CA VAL A 151 -3.75 -4.78 -1.27
C VAL A 151 -2.58 -5.70 -0.96
N HIS A 152 -2.79 -6.68 -0.09
CA HIS A 152 -1.84 -7.78 0.02
C HIS A 152 -1.98 -8.64 -1.23
N GLU A 153 -0.85 -8.96 -1.87
CA GLU A 153 -0.81 -9.75 -3.09
C GLU A 153 -1.76 -10.93 -2.97
N ARG A 154 -2.80 -10.94 -3.82
CA ARG A 154 -3.68 -12.10 -3.90
C ARG A 154 -2.77 -13.21 -4.37
N ARG A 155 -2.39 -14.14 -3.49
CA ARG A 155 -1.97 -15.47 -3.92
C ARG A 155 -3.06 -15.93 -4.88
N ASP A 156 -2.74 -15.94 -6.16
CA ASP A 156 -3.66 -16.20 -7.25
C ASP A 156 -4.55 -17.37 -6.83
N ARG A 157 -5.82 -17.09 -6.53
CA ARG A 157 -6.84 -18.14 -6.58
C ARG A 157 -7.06 -18.40 -8.07
N ARG A 158 -6.05 -18.98 -8.71
CA ARG A 158 -6.16 -19.58 -10.03
C ARG A 158 -7.34 -20.54 -9.92
N SER A 159 -8.38 -20.16 -10.64
CA SER A 159 -9.62 -20.86 -10.86
C SER A 159 -9.38 -22.35 -11.07
N ASP A 160 -9.61 -23.14 -10.03
CA ASP A 160 -9.66 -24.61 -10.09
C ASP A 160 -10.99 -25.08 -10.68
N ASN A 161 -11.39 -24.51 -11.82
CA ASN A 161 -12.54 -24.95 -12.62
C ASN A 161 -12.08 -25.64 -13.91
N ARG A 162 -10.95 -26.36 -13.85
CA ARG A 162 -10.44 -27.18 -14.95
C ARG A 162 -10.25 -28.63 -14.53
N ARG A 163 -11.32 -29.26 -14.07
CA ARG A 163 -11.60 -30.71 -13.96
C ARG A 163 -13.10 -30.79 -13.63
N LYS A 164 -13.99 -31.48 -14.35
CA LYS A 164 -13.90 -32.53 -15.36
C LYS A 164 -15.25 -32.57 -16.08
#